data_AF-A0A3N5MAS2-F1
#
_entry.id   AF-A0A3N5MAS2-F1
#
_cell.length_a   1.000
_cell.length_b   1.000
_cell.length_c   1.000
_cell.angle_alpha   90.00
_cell.angle_beta   90.00
_cell.angle_gamma   90.00
#
_symmetry.space_group_name_H-M   'P 1'
#
loop_
_entity.id
_entity.type
_entity.pdbx_description
1 polymer ?
#
loop_
_entity_poly.entity_id
_entity_poly.type
_entity_poly.pdbx_seq_one_letter_code
_entity_poly.pdbx_strand_id
1 'polypeptide(L)'
;MLNDLKFLTLSSDEIADEKTIQAAVERLQGTAPETPVVFVAALGQTYKTLAEAGEKSADQDLVLASALAEGLRTYHMQLAQQVTSPAVFRETRSLLSGLFEELSDLLKGLCLLEEFTEQAARILDRYGERAAAIMVSHALRSRDVQSACLSTREIFQEPDDVWKEVQELVQKGSIPVLPLSLHGSGASIRAQK
;
A
#
# COMPACT_ATOMS: atom_id res chain seq x y z
N MET A 1 -15.22 5.67 -20.61
CA MET A 1 -14.74 4.29 -20.32
C MET A 1 -14.34 4.06 -18.86
N LEU A 2 -14.17 5.09 -18.01
CA LEU A 2 -14.03 4.90 -16.54
C LEU A 2 -15.38 4.78 -15.78
N ASN A 3 -16.52 4.97 -16.46
CA ASN A 3 -17.84 5.08 -15.81
C ASN A 3 -18.40 3.76 -15.27
N ASP A 4 -17.86 2.60 -15.66
CA ASP A 4 -18.35 1.28 -15.25
C ASP A 4 -17.44 0.60 -14.21
N LEU A 5 -16.37 1.27 -13.77
CA LEU A 5 -15.49 0.74 -12.72
C LEU A 5 -16.12 0.96 -11.34
N LYS A 6 -16.22 -0.13 -10.58
CA LYS A 6 -16.60 -0.08 -9.17
C LYS A 6 -15.37 0.16 -8.32
N PHE A 7 -15.41 1.20 -7.51
CA PHE A 7 -14.31 1.54 -6.60
C PHE A 7 -14.67 1.14 -5.17
N LEU A 8 -13.75 0.46 -4.50
CA LEU A 8 -13.85 0.15 -3.08
C LEU A 8 -12.62 0.70 -2.36
N THR A 9 -12.82 1.20 -1.15
CA THR A 9 -11.72 1.64 -0.28
C THR A 9 -11.67 0.74 0.94
N LEU A 10 -10.45 0.42 1.38
CA LEU A 10 -10.15 -0.20 2.66
C LEU A 10 -9.42 0.83 3.52
N SER A 11 -10.06 1.23 4.62
CA SER A 11 -9.48 2.12 5.63
C SER A 11 -8.49 1.37 6.54
N SER A 12 -7.64 2.10 7.27
CA SER A 12 -6.60 1.50 8.13
C SER A 12 -7.12 0.47 9.12
N ASP A 13 -8.32 0.68 9.69
CA ASP A 13 -8.95 -0.22 10.66
C ASP A 13 -9.54 -1.48 10.02
N GLU A 14 -9.92 -1.42 8.74
CA GLU A 14 -10.44 -2.57 7.99
C GLU A 14 -9.34 -3.57 7.58
N ILE A 15 -8.07 -3.20 7.76
CA ILE A 15 -6.90 -4.00 7.38
C ILE A 15 -5.79 -3.92 8.45
N ALA A 16 -6.13 -3.70 9.72
CA ALA A 16 -5.17 -3.51 10.79
C ALA A 16 -4.53 -4.82 11.31
N ASP A 17 -5.19 -5.96 11.11
CA ASP A 17 -4.77 -7.25 11.66
C ASP A 17 -5.25 -8.43 10.80
N GLU A 18 -4.92 -9.66 11.22
CA GLU A 18 -5.27 -10.87 10.49
C GLU A 18 -6.78 -10.98 10.25
N LYS A 19 -7.58 -10.75 11.30
CA LYS A 19 -9.03 -10.92 11.27
C LYS A 19 -9.68 -9.92 10.32
N THR A 20 -9.28 -8.66 10.41
CA THR A 20 -9.81 -7.57 9.57
C THR A 20 -9.40 -7.74 8.11
N ILE A 21 -8.15 -8.12 7.83
CA ILE A 21 -7.72 -8.47 6.46
C ILE A 21 -8.51 -9.65 5.91
N GLN A 22 -8.73 -10.71 6.70
CA GLN A 22 -9.54 -11.85 6.25
C GLN A 22 -10.98 -11.44 5.92
N ALA A 23 -11.62 -10.63 6.77
CA ALA A 23 -12.96 -10.10 6.52
C ALA A 23 -13.02 -9.20 5.27
N ALA A 24 -12.00 -8.37 5.04
CA ALA A 24 -11.88 -7.55 3.84
C ALA A 24 -11.73 -8.43 2.58
N VAL A 25 -10.90 -9.47 2.63
CA VAL A 25 -10.71 -10.42 1.53
C VAL A 25 -12.02 -11.16 1.22
N GLU A 26 -12.74 -11.64 2.23
CA GLU A 26 -14.05 -12.30 2.06
C GLU A 26 -15.08 -11.34 1.42
N ARG A 27 -15.10 -10.08 1.86
CA ARG A 27 -15.96 -9.04 1.27
C ARG A 27 -15.64 -8.80 -0.20
N LEU A 28 -14.35 -8.74 -0.56
CA LEU A 28 -13.90 -8.56 -1.94
C LEU A 28 -14.17 -9.79 -2.80
N GLN A 29 -14.03 -11.00 -2.26
CA GLN A 29 -14.39 -12.23 -2.97
C GLN A 29 -15.89 -12.29 -3.28
N GLY A 30 -16.72 -11.80 -2.36
CA GLY A 30 -18.17 -11.73 -2.51
C GLY A 30 -18.69 -10.72 -3.54
N THR A 31 -17.82 -9.92 -4.18
CA THR A 31 -18.26 -8.98 -5.22
C THR A 31 -18.43 -9.62 -6.59
N ALA A 32 -18.00 -10.87 -6.78
CA ALA A 32 -18.17 -11.58 -8.04
C ALA A 32 -19.66 -11.62 -8.47
N PRO A 33 -19.97 -11.45 -9.77
CA PRO A 33 -19.04 -11.43 -10.90
C PRO A 33 -18.36 -10.08 -11.17
N GLU A 34 -18.59 -9.05 -10.36
CA GLU A 34 -17.93 -7.75 -10.52
C GLU A 34 -16.49 -7.77 -10.00
N THR A 35 -15.58 -7.11 -10.73
CA THR A 35 -14.17 -6.94 -10.34
C THR A 35 -13.93 -5.49 -9.90
N PRO A 36 -13.93 -5.19 -8.59
CA PRO A 36 -13.73 -3.84 -8.10
C PRO A 36 -12.28 -3.41 -8.22
N VAL A 37 -12.08 -2.11 -8.38
CA VAL A 37 -10.79 -1.44 -8.16
C VAL A 37 -10.69 -1.10 -6.68
N VAL A 38 -9.65 -1.60 -6.00
CA VAL A 38 -9.50 -1.47 -4.55
C VAL A 38 -8.43 -0.44 -4.24
N PHE A 39 -8.78 0.55 -3.43
CA PHE A 39 -7.85 1.51 -2.84
C PHE A 39 -7.62 1.18 -1.37
N VAL A 40 -6.37 1.26 -0.92
CA VAL A 40 -6.01 0.91 0.46
C VAL A 40 -5.24 2.02 1.14
N ALA A 41 -5.67 2.35 2.35
CA ALA A 41 -4.88 3.12 3.31
C ALA A 41 -3.72 2.28 3.87
N ALA A 42 -2.79 2.91 4.61
CA ALA A 42 -1.79 2.16 5.37
C ALA A 42 -2.44 1.33 6.50
N LEU A 43 -1.82 0.21 6.86
CA LEU A 43 -2.36 -0.74 7.86
C LEU A 43 -2.27 -0.16 9.28
N GLY A 44 -3.37 -0.22 10.05
CA GLY A 44 -3.37 0.13 11.48
C GLY A 44 -2.73 1.49 11.78
N GLN A 45 -1.73 1.49 12.68
CA GLN A 45 -1.05 2.72 13.13
C GLN A 45 0.12 3.16 12.23
N THR A 46 0.28 2.56 11.04
CA THR A 46 1.46 2.75 10.19
C THR A 46 1.72 4.22 9.84
N TYR A 47 0.68 5.00 9.48
CA TYR A 47 0.84 6.43 9.21
C TYR A 47 1.44 7.20 10.38
N LYS A 48 0.93 6.95 11.59
CA LYS A 48 1.41 7.62 12.81
C LYS A 48 2.87 7.29 13.07
N THR A 49 3.24 6.01 13.00
CA THR A 49 4.61 5.57 13.23
C THR A 49 5.58 6.09 12.16
N LEU A 50 5.13 6.21 10.91
CA LEU A 50 5.92 6.79 9.82
C LEU A 50 6.17 8.28 10.04
N ALA A 51 5.14 9.04 10.42
CA ALA A 51 5.29 10.45 10.75
C ALA A 51 6.27 10.65 11.91
N GLU A 52 6.14 9.86 12.97
CA GLU A 52 7.07 9.88 14.11
C GLU A 52 8.51 9.52 13.68
N ALA A 53 8.69 8.51 12.83
CA ALA A 53 10.01 8.17 12.31
C ALA A 53 10.62 9.30 11.48
N GLY A 54 9.82 9.99 10.66
CA GLY A 54 10.23 11.16 9.88
C GLY A 54 10.69 12.32 10.78
N GLU A 55 9.89 12.66 11.79
CA GLU A 55 10.22 13.68 12.80
C GLU A 55 11.53 13.35 13.53
N LYS A 56 11.67 12.11 14.04
CA LYS A 56 12.89 11.67 14.72
C LYS A 56 14.10 11.69 13.83
N SER A 57 13.93 11.39 12.56
CA SER A 57 15.03 11.48 11.61
C SER A 57 15.48 12.92 11.46
N ALA A 58 14.56 13.87 11.23
CA ALA A 58 14.89 15.30 11.11
C ALA A 58 15.50 15.89 12.39
N ASP A 59 15.12 15.38 13.56
CA ASP A 59 15.71 15.71 14.87
C ASP A 59 17.10 15.07 15.10
N GLN A 60 17.68 14.42 14.08
CA GLN A 60 18.93 13.65 14.12
C GLN A 60 18.94 12.45 15.07
N ASP A 61 17.77 12.01 15.53
CA ASP A 61 17.59 10.77 16.30
C ASP A 61 17.38 9.57 15.36
N LEU A 62 18.41 9.25 14.58
CA LEU A 62 18.37 8.14 13.63
C LEU A 62 18.22 6.78 14.33
N VAL A 63 18.62 6.68 15.59
CA VAL A 63 18.46 5.45 16.39
C VAL A 63 16.98 5.15 16.58
N LEU A 64 16.20 6.14 17.05
CA LEU A 64 14.77 5.96 17.26
C LEU A 64 14.01 5.84 15.93
N ALA A 65 14.36 6.65 14.92
CA ALA A 65 13.76 6.56 13.59
C ALA A 65 13.94 5.15 12.98
N SER A 66 15.15 4.59 13.08
CA SER A 66 15.44 3.23 12.61
C SER A 66 14.68 2.17 13.39
N ALA A 67 14.55 2.32 14.71
CA ALA A 67 13.78 1.40 15.54
C ALA A 67 12.28 1.40 15.17
N LEU A 68 11.71 2.57 14.87
CA LEU A 68 10.32 2.69 14.42
C LEU A 68 10.12 2.04 13.04
N ALA A 69 11.02 2.28 12.09
CA ALA A 69 10.98 1.65 10.76
C ALA A 69 11.11 0.13 10.83
N GLU A 70 12.01 -0.38 11.67
CA GLU A 70 12.20 -1.81 11.90
C GLU A 70 10.98 -2.44 12.60
N GLY A 71 10.34 -1.71 13.52
CA GLY A 71 9.07 -2.09 14.12
C GLY A 71 7.96 -2.24 13.09
N LEU A 72 7.85 -1.30 12.15
CA LEU A 72 6.92 -1.39 11.02
C LEU A 72 7.23 -2.59 10.14
N ARG A 73 8.49 -2.81 9.77
CA ARG A 73 8.91 -3.98 8.99
C ARG A 73 8.49 -5.27 9.69
N THR A 74 8.76 -5.39 10.98
CA THR A 74 8.42 -6.59 11.78
C THR A 74 6.90 -6.81 11.82
N TYR A 75 6.11 -5.76 12.09
CA TYR A 75 4.65 -5.83 12.08
C TYR A 75 4.10 -6.33 10.73
N HIS A 76 4.54 -5.75 9.62
CA HIS A 76 4.09 -6.16 8.28
C HIS A 76 4.53 -7.58 7.93
N MET A 77 5.74 -8.00 8.30
CA MET A 77 6.23 -9.36 8.03
C MET A 77 5.47 -10.42 8.81
N GLN A 78 5.18 -10.16 10.09
CA GLN A 78 4.38 -11.07 10.93
C GLN A 78 2.96 -11.19 10.39
N LEU A 79 2.34 -10.06 10.06
CA LEU A 79 0.99 -10.06 9.53
C LEU A 79 0.92 -10.72 8.14
N ALA A 80 1.89 -10.46 7.26
CA ALA A 80 2.00 -11.14 5.96
C ALA A 80 2.10 -12.66 6.12
N GLN A 81 2.83 -13.15 7.13
CA GLN A 81 2.93 -14.58 7.41
C GLN A 81 1.59 -15.20 7.83
N GLN A 82 0.75 -14.44 8.52
CA GLN A 82 -0.58 -14.89 8.97
C GLN A 82 -1.62 -14.90 7.83
N VAL A 83 -1.55 -13.92 6.93
CA VAL A 83 -2.61 -13.69 5.91
C VAL A 83 -2.28 -14.25 4.53
N THR A 84 -1.07 -14.76 4.31
CA THR A 84 -0.65 -15.32 3.00
C THR A 84 -0.27 -16.79 3.08
N SER A 85 -0.48 -17.51 1.98
CA SER A 85 -0.04 -18.90 1.86
C SER A 85 1.50 -18.99 1.81
N PRO A 86 2.13 -20.12 2.18
CA PRO A 86 3.59 -20.25 2.12
C PRO A 86 4.20 -19.96 0.74
N ALA A 87 3.47 -20.24 -0.34
CA ALA A 87 3.91 -19.96 -1.70
C ALA A 87 3.92 -18.45 -1.98
N VAL A 88 2.87 -17.74 -1.59
CA VAL A 88 2.73 -16.28 -1.80
C VAL A 88 3.63 -15.50 -0.83
N PHE A 89 3.79 -15.97 0.41
CA PHE A 89 4.57 -15.31 1.45
C PHE A 89 6.02 -15.03 1.03
N ARG A 90 6.65 -15.94 0.28
CA ARG A 90 8.03 -15.74 -0.19
C ARG A 90 8.16 -14.47 -1.04
N GLU A 91 7.22 -14.27 -1.95
CA GLU A 91 7.15 -13.08 -2.81
C GLU A 91 6.79 -11.84 -1.97
N THR A 92 5.76 -11.94 -1.12
CA THR A 92 5.34 -10.85 -0.21
C THR A 92 6.51 -10.35 0.63
N ARG A 93 7.26 -11.26 1.24
CA ARG A 93 8.43 -10.95 2.06
C ARG A 93 9.50 -10.22 1.26
N SER A 94 9.79 -10.67 0.03
CA SER A 94 10.80 -10.02 -0.81
C SER A 94 10.40 -8.57 -1.14
N LEU A 95 9.14 -8.34 -1.50
CA LEU A 95 8.63 -7.01 -1.84
C LEU A 95 8.62 -6.08 -0.63
N LEU A 96 8.13 -6.57 0.52
CA LEU A 96 8.13 -5.79 1.76
C LEU A 96 9.56 -5.49 2.23
N SER A 97 10.50 -6.43 2.12
CA SER A 97 11.91 -6.19 2.47
C SER A 97 12.50 -5.04 1.67
N GLY A 98 12.37 -5.07 0.33
CA GLY A 98 12.86 -3.97 -0.51
C GLY A 98 12.20 -2.64 -0.19
N LEU A 99 10.89 -2.64 0.06
CA LEU A 99 10.14 -1.43 0.42
C LEU A 99 10.62 -0.80 1.75
N PHE A 100 10.91 -1.63 2.76
CA PHE A 100 11.40 -1.15 4.06
C PHE A 100 12.89 -0.79 4.04
N GLU A 101 13.67 -1.37 3.12
CA GLU A 101 15.04 -0.92 2.81
C GLU A 101 15.01 0.49 2.19
N GLU A 102 14.18 0.72 1.16
CA GLU A 102 13.93 2.04 0.56
C GLU A 102 13.49 3.08 1.63
N LEU A 103 12.54 2.72 2.50
CA LEU A 103 12.11 3.58 3.62
C LEU A 103 13.28 3.97 4.54
N SER A 104 14.14 3.01 4.86
CA SER A 104 15.29 3.23 5.75
C SER A 104 16.28 4.22 5.13
N ASP A 105 16.47 4.16 3.81
CA ASP A 105 17.34 5.10 3.09
C ASP A 105 16.72 6.50 3.01
N LEU A 106 15.40 6.60 2.82
CA LEU A 106 14.69 7.87 2.90
C LEU A 106 14.85 8.53 4.29
N LEU A 107 14.67 7.76 5.37
CA LEU A 107 14.86 8.28 6.73
C LEU A 107 16.28 8.82 6.92
N LYS A 108 17.32 8.10 6.50
CA LYS A 108 18.71 8.62 6.53
C LYS A 108 18.83 9.94 5.77
N GLY A 109 18.18 10.06 4.62
CA GLY A 109 18.11 11.31 3.86
C GLY A 109 17.52 12.47 4.66
N LEU A 110 16.39 12.25 5.34
CA LEU A 110 15.76 13.26 6.20
C LEU A 110 16.66 13.67 7.38
N CYS A 111 17.43 12.74 7.95
CA CYS A 111 18.40 13.02 9.01
C CYS A 111 19.56 13.89 8.53
N LEU A 112 20.05 13.67 7.30
CA LEU A 112 21.09 14.50 6.72
C LEU A 112 20.60 15.92 6.37
N LEU A 113 19.32 16.06 6.04
CA LEU A 113 18.70 17.34 5.69
C LEU A 113 18.21 18.12 6.91
N GLU A 114 18.03 17.46 8.06
CA GLU A 114 17.46 18.04 9.29
C GLU A 114 16.07 18.70 9.04
N GLU A 115 15.33 18.17 8.07
CA GLU A 115 14.06 18.75 7.61
C GLU A 115 13.02 17.67 7.37
N PHE A 116 11.83 17.86 7.97
CA PHE A 116 10.65 17.03 7.71
C PHE A 116 9.51 17.91 7.17
N THR A 117 9.39 17.94 5.83
CA THR A 117 8.38 18.75 5.14
C THR A 117 7.05 18.00 4.95
N GLU A 118 5.98 18.72 4.60
CA GLU A 118 4.72 18.11 4.17
C GLU A 118 4.92 17.14 2.98
N GLN A 119 5.85 17.45 2.07
CA GLN A 119 6.17 16.58 0.95
C GLN A 119 6.84 15.29 1.42
N ALA A 120 7.76 15.37 2.40
CA ALA A 120 8.35 14.19 3.01
C ALA A 120 7.30 13.33 3.72
N ALA A 121 6.39 13.95 4.48
CA ALA A 121 5.28 13.24 5.12
C ALA A 121 4.41 12.49 4.10
N ARG A 122 4.04 13.14 2.99
CA ARG A 122 3.29 12.49 1.90
C ARG A 122 4.03 11.34 1.24
N ILE A 123 5.36 11.42 1.14
CA ILE A 123 6.17 10.31 0.61
C ILE A 123 6.15 9.15 1.60
N LEU A 124 6.34 9.41 2.90
CA LEU A 124 6.27 8.37 3.94
C LEU A 124 4.90 7.68 3.95
N ASP A 125 3.81 8.44 3.92
CA ASP A 125 2.44 7.91 3.85
C ASP A 125 2.28 6.89 2.71
N ARG A 126 2.88 7.18 1.55
CA ARG A 126 2.85 6.28 0.38
C ARG A 126 3.60 4.97 0.63
N TYR A 127 4.65 4.94 1.44
CA TYR A 127 5.28 3.67 1.82
C TYR A 127 4.31 2.77 2.60
N GLY A 128 3.55 3.35 3.53
CA GLY A 128 2.52 2.62 4.28
C GLY A 128 1.42 2.05 3.37
N GLU A 129 0.93 2.85 2.42
CA GLU A 129 -0.08 2.41 1.45
C GLU A 129 0.46 1.37 0.45
N ARG A 130 1.72 1.50 0.01
CA ARG A 130 2.39 0.50 -0.86
C ARG A 130 2.48 -0.84 -0.13
N ALA A 131 2.88 -0.83 1.15
CA ALA A 131 2.93 -2.04 1.97
C ALA A 131 1.54 -2.69 2.10
N ALA A 132 0.52 -1.88 2.38
CA ALA A 132 -0.86 -2.35 2.45
C ALA A 132 -1.36 -2.96 1.11
N ALA A 133 -1.04 -2.32 -0.01
CA ALA A 133 -1.47 -2.79 -1.34
C ALA A 133 -0.84 -4.15 -1.69
N ILE A 134 0.45 -4.33 -1.38
CA ILE A 134 1.13 -5.62 -1.50
C ILE A 134 0.40 -6.67 -0.64
N MET A 135 0.14 -6.34 0.63
CA MET A 135 -0.44 -7.30 1.58
C MET A 135 -1.87 -7.71 1.20
N VAL A 136 -2.75 -6.77 0.89
CA VAL A 136 -4.15 -7.07 0.51
C VAL A 136 -4.19 -7.86 -0.80
N SER A 137 -3.41 -7.46 -1.81
CA SER A 137 -3.36 -8.20 -3.07
C SER A 137 -2.85 -9.63 -2.90
N HIS A 138 -1.88 -9.85 -2.00
CA HIS A 138 -1.30 -11.17 -1.77
C HIS A 138 -2.19 -12.04 -0.87
N ALA A 139 -2.95 -11.44 0.03
CA ALA A 139 -3.99 -12.12 0.80
C ALA A 139 -5.11 -12.62 -0.14
N LEU A 140 -5.55 -11.81 -1.11
CA LEU A 140 -6.48 -12.22 -2.17
C LEU A 140 -5.95 -13.40 -2.98
N ARG A 141 -4.69 -13.32 -3.46
CA ARG A 141 -4.02 -14.40 -4.20
C ARG A 141 -3.92 -15.70 -3.38
N SER A 142 -3.82 -15.60 -2.06
CA SER A 142 -3.77 -16.76 -1.16
C SER A 142 -5.13 -17.45 -0.97
N ARG A 143 -6.22 -16.80 -1.39
CA ARG A 143 -7.59 -17.34 -1.46
C ARG A 143 -8.01 -17.65 -2.90
N ASP A 144 -7.05 -17.83 -3.80
CA ASP A 144 -7.25 -18.08 -5.24
C ASP A 144 -8.03 -16.98 -5.98
N VAL A 145 -8.13 -15.78 -5.39
CA VAL A 145 -8.70 -14.61 -6.04
C VAL A 145 -7.61 -13.93 -6.87
N GLN A 146 -7.86 -13.79 -8.18
CA GLN A 146 -6.95 -13.08 -9.07
C GLN A 146 -6.83 -11.63 -8.62
N SER A 147 -5.62 -11.18 -8.29
CA SER A 147 -5.37 -9.83 -7.80
C SER A 147 -3.97 -9.39 -8.16
N ALA A 148 -3.80 -8.10 -8.44
CA ALA A 148 -2.51 -7.48 -8.71
C ALA A 148 -2.34 -6.20 -7.90
N CYS A 149 -1.16 -6.04 -7.30
CA CYS A 149 -0.78 -4.81 -6.62
C CYS A 149 -0.20 -3.83 -7.65
N LEU A 150 -0.86 -2.70 -7.85
CA LEU A 150 -0.36 -1.60 -8.67
C LEU A 150 0.27 -0.52 -7.80
N SER A 151 1.25 -0.94 -6.98
CA SER A 151 2.13 -0.02 -6.26
C SER A 151 3.22 0.46 -7.22
N THR A 152 2.82 1.28 -8.20
CA THR A 152 3.72 1.82 -9.21
C THR A 152 4.89 2.54 -8.53
N ARG A 153 6.10 2.16 -8.94
CA ARG A 153 7.42 2.57 -8.41
C ARG A 153 7.52 4.05 -8.01
N GLU A 154 8.41 4.31 -7.05
CA GLU A 154 8.63 5.55 -6.24
C GLU A 154 8.40 6.93 -6.89
N ILE A 155 8.38 7.06 -8.21
CA ILE A 155 8.27 8.33 -8.93
C ILE A 155 7.03 8.29 -9.82
N PHE A 156 6.04 9.12 -9.47
CA PHE A 156 4.78 9.30 -10.19
C PHE A 156 5.01 10.00 -11.54
N GLN A 157 5.53 9.26 -12.50
CA GLN A 157 5.41 9.47 -13.94
C GLN A 157 4.77 8.15 -14.43
N GLU A 158 3.51 8.02 -14.83
CA GLU A 158 2.53 8.92 -15.43
C GLU A 158 1.12 8.38 -15.08
N PRO A 159 0.10 9.22 -14.82
CA PRO A 159 -1.25 8.76 -14.45
C PRO A 159 -1.96 7.89 -15.50
N ASP A 160 -1.65 8.08 -16.79
CA ASP A 160 -2.41 7.46 -17.89
C ASP A 160 -2.14 5.96 -18.03
N ASP A 161 -0.91 5.52 -17.79
CA ASP A 161 -0.52 4.11 -17.91
C ASP A 161 -1.19 3.23 -16.84
N VAL A 162 -1.33 3.76 -15.61
CA VAL A 162 -1.94 3.03 -14.50
C VAL A 162 -3.40 2.69 -14.79
N TRP A 163 -4.16 3.64 -15.36
CA TRP A 163 -5.58 3.41 -15.62
C TRP A 163 -5.82 2.43 -16.77
N LYS A 164 -4.91 2.38 -17.74
CA LYS A 164 -4.92 1.35 -18.77
C LYS A 164 -4.68 -0.04 -18.16
N GLU A 165 -3.68 -0.17 -17.29
CA GLU A 165 -3.39 -1.42 -16.60
C GLU A 165 -4.55 -1.86 -15.68
N VAL A 166 -5.15 -0.92 -14.94
CA VAL A 166 -6.37 -1.16 -14.15
C VAL A 166 -7.50 -1.72 -15.02
N GLN A 167 -7.75 -1.14 -16.19
CA GLN A 167 -8.79 -1.62 -17.10
C GLN A 167 -8.49 -3.03 -17.61
N GLU A 168 -7.24 -3.30 -18.00
CA GLU A 168 -6.83 -4.62 -18.46
C GLU A 168 -6.98 -5.69 -17.37
N LEU A 169 -6.64 -5.37 -16.12
CA LEU A 169 -6.81 -6.28 -14.98
C LEU A 169 -8.29 -6.56 -14.70
N VAL A 170 -9.11 -5.52 -14.66
CA VAL A 170 -10.56 -5.65 -14.43
C VAL A 170 -11.21 -6.49 -15.54
N GLN A 171 -10.84 -6.28 -16.81
CA GLN A 171 -11.33 -7.11 -17.93
C GLN A 171 -10.93 -8.58 -17.83
N LYS A 172 -9.77 -8.87 -17.21
CA LYS A 172 -9.28 -10.23 -16.95
C LYS A 172 -9.87 -10.84 -15.66
N GLY A 173 -10.75 -10.13 -14.95
CA GLY A 173 -11.31 -10.56 -13.68
C GLY A 173 -10.31 -10.49 -12.50
N SER A 174 -9.21 -9.76 -12.66
CA SER A 174 -8.20 -9.57 -11.62
C SER A 174 -8.44 -8.26 -10.87
N ILE A 175 -8.54 -8.32 -9.55
CA ILE A 175 -8.75 -7.16 -8.68
C ILE A 175 -7.45 -6.32 -8.62
N PRO A 176 -7.42 -5.09 -9.16
CA PRO A 176 -6.30 -4.21 -8.95
C PRO A 176 -6.38 -3.57 -7.56
N VAL A 177 -5.28 -3.62 -6.82
CA VAL A 177 -5.13 -3.01 -5.49
C VAL A 177 -4.13 -1.87 -5.58
N LEU A 178 -4.55 -0.65 -5.20
CA LEU A 178 -3.79 0.58 -5.35
C LEU A 178 -3.67 1.33 -4.02
N PRO A 179 -2.56 2.07 -3.81
CA PRO A 179 -2.44 3.06 -2.74
C PRO A 179 -3.58 4.10 -2.75
N LEU A 180 -4.14 4.44 -1.59
CA LEU A 180 -5.22 5.43 -1.45
C LEU A 180 -4.84 6.81 -1.99
N SER A 181 -3.57 7.20 -1.89
CA SER A 181 -3.06 8.45 -2.45
C SER A 181 -3.21 8.58 -3.98
N LEU A 182 -3.45 7.47 -4.70
CA LEU A 182 -3.80 7.48 -6.13
C LEU A 182 -5.28 7.77 -6.41
N HIS A 183 -6.16 7.63 -5.41
CA HIS A 183 -7.60 7.86 -5.56
C HIS A 183 -7.91 9.29 -6.03
N GLY A 184 -7.12 10.29 -5.60
CA GLY A 184 -7.26 11.69 -5.99
C GLY A 184 -6.83 12.01 -7.43
N SER A 185 -5.94 11.21 -8.03
CA SER A 185 -5.48 11.41 -9.41
C SER A 185 -6.57 11.07 -10.44
N GLY A 186 -7.39 10.06 -10.16
CA GLY A 186 -8.55 9.69 -10.99
C GLY A 186 -9.72 10.67 -10.93
N ALA A 187 -9.85 11.45 -9.84
CA ALA A 187 -10.89 12.47 -9.71
C ALA A 187 -10.61 13.70 -10.61
N SER A 188 -9.35 14.06 -10.82
CA SER A 188 -8.97 15.09 -11.80
C SER A 188 -9.27 14.67 -13.24
N ILE A 189 -9.22 13.37 -13.56
CA ILE A 189 -9.65 12.84 -14.87
C ILE A 189 -11.17 12.98 -15.05
N ARG A 190 -11.95 12.99 -13.97
CA ARG A 190 -13.41 13.27 -14.01
C ARG A 190 -13.74 14.75 -14.21
N ALA A 191 -12.81 15.66 -13.94
CA ALA A 191 -13.04 17.11 -14.07
C ALA A 191 -12.60 17.69 -15.45
N GLN A 192 -11.95 16.88 -16.30
CA GLN A 192 -11.46 17.30 -17.63
C GLN A 192 -12.23 16.68 -18.81
N LYS A 193 -13.43 16.13 -18.58
CA LYS A 193 -14.36 15.69 -19.64
C LYS A 193 -15.71 16.38 -19.54
#